data_AF-A0AAQ6IJJ2-F1
#
_entry.id   AF-A0AAQ6IJJ2-F1
#
_cell.length_a   1.000
_cell.length_b   1.000
_cell.length_c   1.000
_cell.angle_alpha   90.00
_cell.angle_beta   90.00
_cell.angle_gamma   90.00
#
_symmetry.space_group_name_H-M   'P 1'
#
loop_
_entity.id
_entity.type
_entity.pdbx_description
1 polymer ?
#
loop_
_entity_poly.entity_id
_entity_poly.type
_entity_poly.pdbx_seq_one_letter_code
_entity_poly.pdbx_strand_id
1 'polypeptide(L)'
;MSSYSREVLVATSVLCSNGGAMQLLQLYRELVQRCNITEEELLYVVERCSRFLLVRGPGGDPTVVARTSLRLCRSYGRGEQCEGCQQLHLCKFFIYRNCRFGKGRKPCKFSHDIQSDHNYPLLRECTLHELNEDDLFLLLLQNDPALLPEVIYITVDTLVTHLTLCHSVRLF
;
A
#
# COMPACT_ATOMS: atom_id res chain seq x y z
N MET A 1 8.58 -11.46 16.14
CA MET A 1 9.10 -11.43 14.76
C MET A 1 10.27 -10.45 14.73
N SER A 2 11.52 -10.89 14.94
CA SER A 2 12.67 -9.97 15.15
C SER A 2 13.88 -10.18 14.24
N SER A 3 13.98 -11.27 13.48
CA SER A 3 15.23 -11.54 12.73
C SER A 3 15.36 -10.78 11.41
N TYR A 4 14.24 -10.32 10.82
CA TYR A 4 14.21 -9.79 9.45
C TYR A 4 13.55 -8.40 9.34
N SER A 5 13.56 -7.61 10.42
CA SER A 5 12.86 -6.32 10.43
C SER A 5 13.42 -5.34 9.39
N ARG A 6 14.74 -5.34 9.18
CA ARG A 6 15.40 -4.47 8.20
C ARG A 6 15.03 -4.88 6.77
N GLU A 7 15.09 -6.16 6.47
CA GLU A 7 14.81 -6.75 5.16
C GLU A 7 13.36 -6.50 4.76
N VAL A 8 12.43 -6.67 5.71
CA VAL A 8 11.01 -6.34 5.52
C VAL A 8 10.81 -4.87 5.19
N LEU A 9 11.50 -3.95 5.89
CA LEU A 9 11.39 -2.51 5.63
C LEU A 9 11.93 -2.16 4.24
N VAL A 10 13.12 -2.65 3.90
CA VAL A 10 13.74 -2.42 2.59
C VAL A 10 12.88 -3.00 1.47
N ALA A 11 12.38 -4.23 1.61
CA ALA A 11 11.50 -4.86 0.62
C ALA A 11 10.19 -4.09 0.46
N THR A 12 9.60 -3.60 1.55
CA THR A 12 8.38 -2.76 1.48
C THR A 12 8.65 -1.47 0.70
N SER A 13 9.76 -0.78 0.98
CA SER A 13 10.14 0.43 0.27
C SER A 13 10.40 0.16 -1.21
N VAL A 14 11.18 -0.88 -1.55
CA VAL A 14 11.46 -1.26 -2.94
C VAL A 14 10.18 -1.54 -3.71
N LEU A 15 9.25 -2.32 -3.13
CA LEU A 15 7.98 -2.64 -3.78
C LEU A 15 7.13 -1.38 -3.99
N CYS A 16 6.95 -0.53 -2.98
CA CYS A 16 6.11 0.66 -3.11
C CYS A 16 6.66 1.63 -4.16
N SER A 17 7.98 1.88 -4.17
CA SER A 17 8.62 2.72 -5.17
C SER A 17 8.63 2.12 -6.59
N ASN A 18 8.29 0.83 -6.74
CA ASN A 18 8.12 0.14 -8.03
C ASN A 18 6.67 -0.25 -8.29
N GLY A 19 5.71 0.57 -7.84
CA GLY A 19 4.31 0.39 -8.20
C GLY A 19 3.58 -0.68 -7.38
N GLY A 20 4.13 -1.07 -6.23
CA GLY A 20 3.50 -1.93 -5.22
C GLY A 20 3.68 -3.43 -5.43
N ALA A 21 4.21 -3.86 -6.58
CA ALA A 21 4.43 -5.26 -6.89
C ALA A 21 5.61 -5.45 -7.86
N MET A 22 6.34 -6.56 -7.75
CA MET A 22 7.39 -6.92 -8.70
C MET A 22 7.66 -8.43 -8.70
N GLN A 23 8.34 -8.95 -9.72
CA GLN A 23 8.74 -10.36 -9.74
C GLN A 23 9.75 -10.67 -8.63
N LEU A 24 9.67 -11.87 -8.04
CA LEU A 24 10.48 -12.30 -6.90
C LEU A 24 11.98 -12.21 -7.20
N LEU A 25 12.41 -12.64 -8.39
CA LEU A 25 13.81 -12.54 -8.81
C LEU A 25 14.27 -11.08 -8.93
N GLN A 26 13.39 -10.18 -9.39
CA GLN A 26 13.70 -8.75 -9.47
C GLN A 26 13.80 -8.14 -8.06
N LEU A 27 12.89 -8.49 -7.15
CA LEU A 27 12.96 -8.07 -5.75
C LEU A 27 14.26 -8.53 -5.10
N TYR A 28 14.64 -9.81 -5.30
CA TYR A 28 15.89 -10.35 -4.79
C TYR A 28 17.10 -9.54 -5.28
N ARG A 29 17.17 -9.23 -6.58
CA ARG A 29 18.26 -8.42 -7.16
C ARG A 29 18.35 -7.02 -6.56
N GLU A 30 17.22 -6.37 -6.27
CA GLU A 30 17.21 -5.07 -5.60
C GLU A 30 17.64 -5.18 -4.14
N LEU A 31 17.22 -6.24 -3.44
CA LEU A 31 17.53 -6.42 -2.02
C LEU A 31 19.01 -6.72 -1.78
N VAL A 32 19.65 -7.57 -2.57
CA VAL A 32 21.09 -7.87 -2.40
C VAL A 32 21.99 -6.64 -2.55
N GLN A 33 21.52 -5.59 -3.25
CA GLN A 33 22.24 -4.32 -3.37
C GLN A 33 22.07 -3.41 -2.13
N ARG A 34 21.10 -3.69 -1.26
CA ARG A 34 20.68 -2.81 -0.15
C ARG A 34 20.80 -3.47 1.23
N CYS A 35 20.68 -4.80 1.29
CA CYS A 35 20.85 -5.60 2.48
C CYS A 35 21.39 -7.00 2.14
N ASN A 36 22.09 -7.61 3.08
CA ASN A 36 22.63 -8.96 2.92
C ASN A 36 21.54 -9.99 3.24
N ILE A 37 20.82 -10.45 2.22
CA ILE A 37 19.75 -11.45 2.32
C ILE A 37 19.98 -12.57 1.30
N THR A 38 19.79 -13.83 1.69
CA THR A 38 19.80 -14.96 0.74
C THR A 38 18.45 -15.17 0.08
N GLU A 39 18.40 -15.99 -0.98
CA GLU A 39 17.15 -16.32 -1.65
C GLU A 39 16.18 -17.09 -0.73
N GLU A 40 16.69 -18.00 0.10
CA GLU A 40 15.91 -18.75 1.08
C GLU A 40 15.32 -17.84 2.17
N GLU A 41 16.10 -16.85 2.62
CA GLU A 41 15.65 -15.87 3.61
C GLU A 41 14.57 -14.96 3.02
N LEU A 42 14.74 -14.51 1.77
CA LEU A 42 13.71 -13.72 1.08
C LEU A 42 12.41 -14.50 0.95
N LEU A 43 12.48 -15.75 0.50
CA LEU A 43 11.32 -16.63 0.40
C LEU A 43 10.64 -16.80 1.76
N TYR A 44 11.41 -17.06 2.82
CA TYR A 44 10.89 -17.16 4.18
C TYR A 44 10.18 -15.87 4.62
N VAL A 45 10.78 -14.71 4.38
CA VAL A 45 10.19 -13.40 4.70
C VAL A 45 8.88 -13.17 3.94
N VAL A 46 8.88 -13.39 2.63
CA VAL A 46 7.72 -13.15 1.77
C VAL A 46 6.57 -14.09 2.10
N GLU A 47 6.84 -15.36 2.40
CA GLU A 47 5.80 -16.34 2.73
C GLU A 47 5.23 -16.18 4.15
N ARG A 48 5.99 -15.60 5.09
CA ARG A 48 5.58 -15.51 6.50
C ARG A 48 5.16 -14.11 6.95
N CYS A 49 5.50 -13.07 6.19
CA CYS A 49 5.16 -11.70 6.55
C CYS A 49 3.85 -11.28 5.89
N SER A 50 2.86 -10.85 6.69
CA SER A 50 1.56 -10.37 6.19
C SER A 50 1.62 -9.12 5.30
N ARG A 51 2.79 -8.46 5.26
CA ARG A 51 3.11 -7.33 4.37
C ARG A 51 3.38 -7.75 2.94
N PHE A 52 3.56 -9.03 2.68
CA PHE A 52 3.84 -9.53 1.35
C PHE A 52 2.80 -10.58 0.98
N LEU A 53 2.50 -10.65 -0.31
CA LEU A 53 1.72 -11.72 -0.91
C LEU A 53 2.49 -12.25 -2.09
N LEU A 54 2.79 -13.54 -2.06
CA LEU A 54 3.38 -14.25 -3.19
C LEU A 54 2.27 -14.75 -4.11
N VAL A 55 2.22 -14.22 -5.33
CA VAL A 55 1.26 -14.62 -6.36
C VAL A 55 2.00 -15.47 -7.39
N ARG A 56 1.58 -16.73 -7.54
CA ARG A 56 2.18 -17.67 -8.50
C ARG A 56 1.30 -17.75 -9.75
N GLY A 57 1.84 -17.32 -10.89
CA GLY A 57 1.21 -17.48 -12.20
C GLY A 57 1.57 -18.82 -12.86
N PRO A 58 0.88 -19.21 -13.95
CA PRO A 58 1.21 -20.42 -14.69
C PRO A 58 2.61 -20.30 -15.32
N GLY A 59 3.59 -21.03 -14.77
CA GLY A 59 4.90 -21.26 -15.39
C GLY A 59 5.88 -20.08 -15.37
N GLY A 60 5.65 -19.03 -14.57
CA GLY A 60 6.51 -17.85 -14.48
C GLY A 60 7.10 -17.60 -13.09
N ASP A 61 8.04 -16.64 -13.01
CA ASP A 61 8.58 -16.15 -11.74
C ASP A 61 7.45 -15.56 -10.89
N PRO A 62 7.28 -15.97 -9.62
CA PRO A 62 6.22 -15.44 -8.77
C PRO A 62 6.30 -13.92 -8.62
N THR A 63 5.15 -13.27 -8.50
CA THR A 63 5.08 -11.84 -8.19
C THR A 63 4.90 -11.63 -6.70
N VAL A 64 5.69 -10.74 -6.11
CA VAL A 64 5.53 -10.29 -4.72
C VAL A 64 4.75 -8.98 -4.73
N VAL A 65 3.67 -8.93 -3.96
CA VAL A 65 2.81 -7.74 -3.82
C VAL A 65 2.91 -7.19 -2.40
N ALA A 66 3.14 -5.89 -2.25
CA ALA A 66 3.15 -5.22 -0.95
C ALA A 66 1.72 -5.08 -0.38
N ARG A 67 1.59 -5.31 0.91
CA ARG A 67 0.31 -5.33 1.64
C ARG A 67 0.39 -4.50 2.91
N THR A 68 -0.77 -3.96 3.26
CA THR A 68 -1.00 -3.30 4.54
C THR A 68 -2.37 -3.69 5.09
N SER A 69 -2.51 -3.67 6.41
CA SER A 69 -3.79 -3.77 7.11
C SER A 69 -4.49 -2.42 7.26
N LEU A 70 -3.80 -1.30 6.99
CA LEU A 70 -4.38 0.04 7.12
C LEU A 70 -5.51 0.27 6.11
N ARG A 71 -6.62 0.82 6.58
CA ARG A 71 -7.80 1.17 5.79
C ARG A 71 -8.29 2.55 6.16
N LEU A 72 -8.99 3.21 5.27
CA LEU A 72 -9.71 4.44 5.56
C LEU A 72 -10.87 4.19 6.53
N CYS A 73 -11.05 5.12 7.46
CA CYS A 73 -12.20 5.11 8.33
C CYS A 73 -13.47 5.48 7.55
N ARG A 74 -14.44 4.56 7.51
CA ARG A 74 -15.72 4.79 6.83
C ARG A 74 -16.56 5.86 7.51
N SER A 75 -16.59 5.89 8.85
CA SER A 75 -17.34 6.89 9.62
C SER A 75 -16.74 8.28 9.46
N TYR A 76 -15.41 8.40 9.53
CA TYR A 76 -14.72 9.66 9.21
C TYR A 76 -15.06 10.15 7.80
N GLY A 77 -15.04 9.25 6.80
CA GLY A 77 -15.40 9.58 5.42
C GLY A 77 -16.85 10.08 5.24
N ARG A 78 -17.75 9.74 6.16
CA ARG A 78 -19.13 10.28 6.21
C ARG A 78 -19.27 11.55 7.04
N GLY A 79 -18.22 11.97 7.75
CA GLY A 79 -18.24 13.11 8.67
C GLY A 79 -18.85 12.79 10.03
N GLU A 80 -18.85 11.51 10.42
CA GLU A 80 -19.31 11.04 11.73
C GLU A 80 -18.15 11.11 12.76
N GLN A 81 -18.50 11.24 14.04
CA GLN A 81 -17.53 11.18 15.13
C GLN A 81 -16.90 9.79 15.24
N CYS A 82 -15.62 9.75 15.60
CA CYS A 82 -14.83 8.53 15.76
C CYS A 82 -14.02 8.64 17.05
N GLU A 83 -14.24 7.74 18.01
CA GLU A 83 -13.46 7.64 19.24
C GLU A 83 -12.62 6.35 19.22
N GLY A 84 -11.34 6.44 19.60
CA GLY A 84 -10.43 5.27 19.64
C GLY A 84 -10.18 4.59 18.27
N CYS A 85 -10.41 5.30 17.16
CA CYS A 85 -10.40 4.73 15.82
C CYS A 85 -9.02 4.21 15.39
N GLN A 86 -8.98 2.98 14.89
CA GLN A 86 -7.76 2.31 14.40
C GLN A 86 -7.66 2.33 12.86
N GLN A 87 -8.34 3.28 12.22
CA GLN A 87 -8.39 3.45 10.77
C GLN A 87 -7.95 4.87 10.40
N LEU A 88 -7.43 5.03 9.17
CA LEU A 88 -6.88 6.30 8.71
C LEU A 88 -7.98 7.34 8.50
N HIS A 89 -7.73 8.54 9.01
CA HIS A 89 -8.57 9.72 8.82
C HIS A 89 -7.98 10.56 7.70
N LEU A 90 -8.47 10.33 6.49
CA LEU A 90 -7.98 10.98 5.27
C LEU A 90 -9.11 11.26 4.29
N CYS A 91 -8.94 12.33 3.52
CA CYS A 91 -9.77 12.62 2.36
C CYS A 91 -9.53 11.59 1.26
N LYS A 92 -10.55 10.80 0.93
CA LYS A 92 -10.50 9.83 -0.20
C LYS A 92 -10.10 10.50 -1.52
N PHE A 93 -10.61 11.70 -1.80
CA PHE A 93 -10.25 12.44 -3.03
C PHE A 93 -8.83 13.00 -3.01
N PHE A 94 -8.24 13.21 -1.83
CA PHE A 94 -6.85 13.63 -1.72
C PHE A 94 -5.90 12.49 -2.14
N ILE A 95 -6.21 11.26 -1.73
CA ILE A 95 -5.49 10.05 -2.16
C ILE A 95 -5.55 9.90 -3.67
N TYR A 96 -6.70 10.15 -4.30
CA TYR A 96 -6.84 10.14 -5.76
C TYR A 96 -6.21 11.33 -6.48
N ARG A 97 -5.53 12.25 -5.77
CA ARG A 97 -5.01 13.51 -6.33
C ARG A 97 -6.09 14.38 -7.01
N ASN A 98 -7.36 14.18 -6.71
CA ASN A 98 -8.51 14.82 -7.38
C ASN A 98 -9.42 15.61 -6.42
N CYS A 99 -8.95 15.90 -5.19
CA CYS A 99 -9.70 16.76 -4.28
C CYS A 99 -9.70 18.21 -4.79
N ARG A 100 -10.90 18.75 -5.03
CA ARG A 100 -11.09 20.16 -5.44
C ARG A 100 -11.01 21.15 -4.27
N PHE A 101 -10.95 20.65 -3.04
CA PHE A 101 -10.87 21.44 -1.81
C PHE A 101 -9.45 21.38 -1.23
N GLY A 102 -9.01 22.39 -0.48
CA GLY A 102 -7.69 22.38 0.19
C GLY A 102 -6.50 22.95 -0.61
N LYS A 103 -6.65 23.24 -1.91
CA LYS A 103 -5.64 23.95 -2.74
C LYS A 103 -6.03 25.41 -3.08
N GLY A 104 -7.12 25.92 -2.51
CA GLY A 104 -7.69 27.24 -2.86
C GLY A 104 -8.55 27.84 -1.73
N ARG A 105 -9.57 28.64 -2.08
CA ARG A 105 -10.35 29.46 -1.12
C ARG A 105 -11.20 28.70 -0.10
N LYS A 106 -11.48 27.41 -0.32
CA LYS A 106 -12.29 26.59 0.60
C LYS A 106 -11.44 25.44 1.15
N PRO A 107 -11.29 25.33 2.48
CA PRO A 107 -10.59 24.19 3.09
C PRO A 107 -11.37 22.90 2.85
N CYS A 108 -10.66 21.78 2.75
CA CYS A 108 -11.29 20.47 2.76
C CYS A 108 -11.80 20.17 4.17
N LYS A 109 -13.01 19.60 4.29
CA LYS A 109 -13.54 19.14 5.58
C LYS A 109 -12.84 17.87 6.12
N PHE A 110 -12.04 17.22 5.28
CA PHE A 110 -11.30 16.00 5.60
C PHE A 110 -9.80 16.26 5.53
N SER A 111 -9.02 15.55 6.35
CA SER A 111 -7.57 15.70 6.43
C SER A 111 -6.90 15.40 5.10
N HIS A 112 -5.95 16.27 4.73
CA HIS A 112 -4.99 16.07 3.65
C HIS A 112 -3.59 15.79 4.22
N ASP A 113 -3.50 15.39 5.48
CA ASP A 113 -2.25 15.07 6.15
C ASP A 113 -2.24 13.60 6.56
N ILE A 114 -1.52 12.78 5.78
CA ILE A 114 -1.34 11.36 6.03
C ILE A 114 -0.48 11.10 7.27
N GLN A 115 0.35 12.04 7.69
CA GLN A 115 1.18 11.95 8.89
C GLN A 115 0.59 12.73 10.07
N SER A 116 -0.70 13.10 10.02
CA SER A 116 -1.37 13.75 11.14
C SER A 116 -1.24 12.98 12.45
N ASP A 117 -1.40 13.66 13.59
CA ASP A 117 -1.28 13.08 14.94
C ASP A 117 -2.09 11.79 15.12
N HIS A 118 -3.27 11.68 14.47
CA HIS A 118 -4.09 10.48 14.48
C HIS A 118 -3.52 9.34 13.62
N ASN A 119 -3.02 9.66 12.42
CA ASN A 119 -2.57 8.65 11.45
C ASN A 119 -1.14 8.15 11.75
N TYR A 120 -0.28 8.98 12.32
CA TYR A 120 1.14 8.66 12.52
C TYR A 120 1.36 7.40 13.39
N PRO A 121 0.68 7.21 14.54
CA PRO A 121 0.80 5.98 15.32
C PRO A 121 0.40 4.72 14.53
N LEU A 122 -0.67 4.79 13.72
CA LEU A 122 -1.13 3.68 12.88
C LEU A 122 -0.09 3.32 11.80
N LEU A 123 0.51 4.35 11.17
CA LEU A 123 1.62 4.17 10.23
C LEU A 123 2.85 3.58 10.91
N ARG A 124 3.15 3.97 12.15
CA ARG A 124 4.28 3.45 12.94
C ARG A 124 4.11 1.98 13.30
N GLU A 125 2.92 1.58 13.74
CA GLU A 125 2.60 0.18 14.07
C GLU A 125 2.76 -0.73 12.85
N CYS A 126 2.33 -0.24 11.68
CA CYS A 126 2.56 -0.93 10.42
C CYS A 126 3.94 -0.63 9.83
N THR A 127 4.83 0.08 10.51
CA THR A 127 6.16 0.52 10.04
C THR A 127 6.19 1.09 8.60
N LEU A 128 5.16 1.86 8.25
CA LEU A 128 5.02 2.55 6.97
C LEU A 128 5.34 4.05 7.04
N HIS A 129 5.56 4.58 8.25
CA HIS A 129 5.82 6.00 8.51
C HIS A 129 7.03 6.61 7.78
N GLU A 130 7.98 5.80 7.32
CA GLU A 130 9.16 6.25 6.57
C GLU A 130 8.90 6.32 5.04
N LEU A 131 7.77 5.78 4.57
CA LEU A 131 7.39 5.88 3.16
C LEU A 131 6.90 7.29 2.84
N ASN A 132 7.19 7.73 1.62
CA ASN A 132 6.65 8.99 1.12
C ASN A 132 5.14 8.89 0.86
N GLU A 133 4.51 10.04 0.63
CA GLU A 133 3.06 10.13 0.45
C GLU A 133 2.54 9.34 -0.78
N ASP A 134 3.26 9.38 -1.91
CA ASP A 134 2.85 8.70 -3.14
C ASP A 134 2.89 7.17 -2.96
N ASP A 135 3.96 6.66 -2.34
CA ASP A 135 4.13 5.25 -2.01
C ASP A 135 3.03 4.76 -1.05
N LEU A 136 2.67 5.58 -0.05
CA LEU A 136 1.58 5.28 0.88
C LEU A 136 0.23 5.25 0.16
N PHE A 137 -0.04 6.19 -0.73
CA PHE A 137 -1.31 6.24 -1.48
C PHE A 137 -1.45 5.04 -2.40
N LEU A 138 -0.38 4.67 -3.11
CA LEU A 138 -0.36 3.47 -3.93
C LEU A 138 -0.64 2.23 -3.09
N LEU A 139 0.06 2.09 -1.95
CA LEU A 139 -0.13 0.97 -1.04
C LEU A 139 -1.57 0.88 -0.50
N LEU A 140 -2.21 2.02 -0.22
CA LEU A 140 -3.61 2.07 0.19
C LEU A 140 -4.57 1.70 -0.95
N LEU A 141 -4.36 2.24 -2.16
CA LEU A 141 -5.20 1.97 -3.33
C LEU A 141 -5.27 0.48 -3.67
N GLN A 142 -4.14 -0.23 -3.58
CA GLN A 142 -4.10 -1.68 -3.85
C GLN A 142 -4.65 -2.55 -2.69
N ASN A 143 -4.77 -2.01 -1.47
CA ASN A 143 -5.16 -2.79 -0.29
C ASN A 143 -6.55 -2.48 0.27
N ASP A 144 -7.10 -1.28 0.05
CA ASP A 144 -8.37 -0.84 0.62
C ASP A 144 -9.53 -0.91 -0.39
N PRO A 145 -10.46 -1.86 -0.25
CA PRO A 145 -11.62 -1.95 -1.13
C PRO A 145 -12.51 -0.70 -1.10
N ALA A 146 -12.50 0.09 -0.03
CA ALA A 146 -13.26 1.34 0.03
C ALA A 146 -12.68 2.41 -0.92
N LEU A 147 -11.45 2.23 -1.41
CA LEU A 147 -10.80 3.07 -2.40
C LEU A 147 -10.97 2.55 -3.84
N LEU A 148 -11.64 1.42 -4.05
CA LEU A 148 -11.99 0.96 -5.39
C LEU A 148 -13.23 1.72 -5.90
N PRO A 149 -13.36 1.92 -7.23
CA PRO A 149 -14.57 2.50 -7.80
C PRO A 149 -15.79 1.61 -7.51
N GLU A 150 -16.91 2.23 -7.15
CA GLU A 150 -18.15 1.53 -6.84
C GLU A 150 -18.88 1.06 -8.11
N VAL A 151 -18.35 0.15 -8.94
CA VAL A 151 -19.21 -0.49 -9.97
C VAL A 151 -18.70 -1.83 -10.58
N ILE A 152 -19.62 -2.80 -10.53
CA ILE A 152 -19.92 -3.95 -11.43
C ILE A 152 -18.94 -5.15 -11.46
N TYR A 153 -19.50 -6.32 -11.08
CA TYR A 153 -19.07 -7.70 -11.36
C TYR A 153 -17.78 -7.84 -12.20
N ILE A 154 -16.65 -7.92 -11.54
CA ILE A 154 -15.50 -8.61 -12.12
C ILE A 154 -14.94 -9.49 -11.02
N THR A 155 -14.90 -10.78 -11.32
CA THR A 155 -14.50 -11.85 -10.40
C THR A 155 -13.12 -11.54 -9.81
N VAL A 156 -12.84 -12.06 -8.62
CA VAL A 156 -11.58 -11.89 -7.89
C VAL A 156 -10.32 -12.18 -8.73
N ASP A 157 -10.45 -12.97 -9.81
CA ASP A 157 -9.39 -13.23 -10.79
C ASP A 157 -8.95 -11.99 -11.60
N THR A 158 -9.82 -10.97 -11.68
CA THR A 158 -9.57 -9.75 -12.45
C THR A 158 -8.82 -8.67 -11.68
N LEU A 159 -8.74 -8.73 -10.35
CA LEU A 159 -7.97 -7.76 -9.56
C LEU A 159 -6.46 -7.94 -9.73
N VAL A 160 -6.01 -9.17 -9.92
CA VAL A 160 -4.60 -9.47 -10.21
C VAL A 160 -4.22 -8.99 -11.62
N THR A 161 -5.14 -9.12 -12.58
CA THR A 161 -4.97 -8.57 -13.94
C THR A 161 -5.10 -7.04 -13.96
N HIS A 162 -5.92 -6.42 -13.11
CA HIS A 162 -6.07 -4.97 -13.07
C HIS A 162 -4.89 -4.28 -12.36
N LEU A 163 -4.25 -4.92 -11.38
CA LEU A 163 -3.00 -4.44 -10.77
C LEU A 163 -1.82 -4.55 -11.75
N THR A 164 -1.78 -5.60 -12.58
CA THR A 164 -0.79 -5.72 -13.67
C THR A 164 -1.12 -4.83 -14.88
N LEU A 165 -2.39 -4.54 -15.16
CA LEU A 165 -2.81 -3.59 -16.21
C LEU A 165 -2.67 -2.12 -15.77
N CYS A 166 -2.75 -1.81 -14.46
CA CYS A 166 -2.40 -0.48 -13.94
C CYS A 166 -0.92 -0.13 -14.17
N HIS A 167 -0.03 -1.11 -14.36
CA HIS A 167 1.34 -0.84 -14.82
C HIS A 167 1.40 -0.34 -16.27
N SER A 168 0.44 -0.68 -17.13
CA SER A 168 0.35 -0.16 -18.51
C SER A 168 -0.43 1.15 -18.62
N VAL A 169 -1.15 1.53 -17.56
CA VAL A 169 -2.08 2.63 -17.60
C VAL A 169 -1.62 3.68 -16.58
N ARG A 170 -0.72 4.54 -17.06
CA ARG A 170 -0.68 5.95 -16.63
C ARG A 170 -2.10 6.54 -16.83
N LEU A 171 -2.98 6.37 -15.86
CA LEU A 171 -4.15 7.20 -15.61
C LEU A 171 -3.98 7.61 -14.14
N PHE A 172 -3.42 8.77 -13.82
CA PHE A 172 -3.63 10.11 -14.37
C PHE A 172 -2.33 10.88 -14.56
#